data_AF-A0A2X3HIA0-F1
#
_entry.id   AF-A0A2X3HIA0-F1
#
_cell.length_a   1.000
_cell.length_b   1.000
_cell.length_c   1.000
_cell.angle_alpha   90.00
_cell.angle_beta   90.00
_cell.angle_gamma   90.00
#
_symmetry.space_group_name_H-M   'P 1'
#
loop_
_entity.id
_entity.type
_entity.pdbx_description
1 polymer ?
#
loop_
_entity_poly.entity_id
_entity_poly.type
_entity_poly.pdbx_seq_one_letter_code
_entity_poly.pdbx_strand_id
1 'polypeptide(L)'
;MENTKSAGVSRWIINIILILLAIIWIFPFLYVIVNAVKSSAEYSVGNFWDLPKSFSVAENWEYLTQQIQLGSGFINSIIYGMLGEVLGLLWRRLRRMRLRH
;
A
#
# COMPACT_ATOMS: atom_id res chain seq x y z
N MET A 1 12.14 46.44 3.18
CA MET A 1 13.02 45.43 2.56
C MET A 1 12.44 44.08 2.91
N GLU A 2 11.68 43.51 1.98
CA GLU A 2 10.94 42.25 2.17
C GLU A 2 11.93 41.08 2.20
N ASN A 3 11.84 40.26 3.24
CA ASN A 3 12.72 39.11 3.48
C ASN A 3 12.35 37.94 2.57
N THR A 4 12.54 38.11 1.26
CA THR A 4 12.20 37.11 0.24
C THR A 4 13.21 35.96 0.17
N LYS A 5 14.36 36.08 0.84
CA LYS A 5 15.37 35.00 0.90
C LYS A 5 14.93 33.83 1.80
N SER A 6 14.08 34.10 2.80
CA SER A 6 13.59 33.08 3.75
C SER A 6 12.64 32.05 3.09
N ALA A 7 11.83 32.47 2.12
CA ALA A 7 10.85 31.62 1.47
C ALA A 7 11.49 30.45 0.70
N GLY A 8 12.65 30.69 0.06
CA GLY A 8 13.40 29.65 -0.65
C GLY A 8 14.00 28.61 0.29
N VAL A 9 14.70 29.06 1.35
CA VAL A 9 15.36 28.17 2.32
C VAL A 9 14.34 27.34 3.09
N SER A 10 13.21 27.93 3.50
CA SER A 10 12.11 27.21 4.14
C SER A 10 11.55 26.10 3.24
N ARG A 11 11.39 26.36 1.94
CA ARG A 11 10.89 25.36 0.98
C ARG A 11 11.86 24.18 0.79
N TRP A 12 13.17 24.43 0.77
CA TRP A 12 14.18 23.37 0.69
C TRP A 12 14.18 22.48 1.94
N ILE A 13 14.09 23.08 3.13
CA ILE A 13 14.00 22.33 4.39
C ILE A 13 12.75 21.44 4.40
N ILE A 14 11.60 21.99 4.00
CA ILE A 14 10.33 21.24 3.91
C ILE A 14 10.48 20.08 2.92
N ASN A 15 11.05 20.31 1.74
CA ASN A 15 11.25 19.25 0.74
C ASN A 15 12.16 18.13 1.24
N ILE A 16 13.26 18.47 1.94
CA ILE A 16 14.17 17.47 2.52
C ILE A 16 13.43 16.64 3.58
N ILE A 17 12.66 17.29 4.46
CA ILE A 17 11.86 16.60 5.48
C ILE A 17 10.83 15.68 4.81
N LEU A 18 10.16 16.14 3.75
CA LEU A 18 9.21 15.34 2.99
C LEU A 18 9.86 14.13 2.32
N ILE A 19 11.06 14.28 1.76
CA ILE A 19 11.83 13.17 1.16
C ILE A 19 12.20 12.15 2.24
N LEU A 20 12.72 12.59 3.39
CA LEU A 20 13.06 11.71 4.50
C LEU A 20 11.81 10.98 5.02
N LEU A 21 10.70 11.70 5.17
CA LEU A 21 9.43 11.12 5.59
C LEU A 21 8.91 10.10 4.57
N ALA A 22 9.04 10.37 3.27
CA ALA A 22 8.67 9.43 2.21
C ALA A 22 9.52 8.15 2.26
N ILE A 23 10.83 8.27 2.48
CA ILE A 23 11.73 7.12 2.62
C ILE A 23 11.33 6.27 3.84
N ILE A 24 11.07 6.91 4.99
CA ILE A 24 10.61 6.23 6.21
C ILE A 24 9.26 5.53 5.95
N TRP A 25 8.37 6.15 5.21
CA TRP A 25 7.08 5.57 4.83
C TRP A 25 7.17 4.39 3.88
N ILE A 26 8.20 4.33 3.03
CA ILE A 26 8.43 3.20 2.13
C ILE A 26 8.95 1.97 2.89
N PHE A 27 9.61 2.16 4.03
CA PHE A 27 10.14 1.08 4.87
C PHE A 27 9.12 -0.03 5.21
N PRO A 28 7.91 0.25 5.73
CA PRO A 28 6.92 -0.80 6.00
C PRO A 28 6.46 -1.54 4.73
N PHE A 29 6.42 -0.88 3.57
CA PHE A 29 6.07 -1.55 2.31
C PHE A 29 7.18 -2.50 1.86
N LEU A 30 8.44 -2.08 1.92
CA LEU A 30 9.59 -2.95 1.65
C LEU A 30 9.60 -4.14 2.61
N TYR A 31 9.30 -3.89 3.89
CA TYR A 31 9.15 -4.94 4.89
C TYR A 31 8.09 -5.97 4.49
N VAL A 32 6.90 -5.54 4.08
CA VAL A 32 5.84 -6.45 3.62
C VAL A 32 6.28 -7.24 2.38
N ILE A 33 6.94 -6.60 1.41
CA ILE A 33 7.40 -7.27 0.19
C ILE A 33 8.45 -8.34 0.50
N VAL A 34 9.45 -8.03 1.32
CA VAL A 34 10.50 -8.99 1.70
C VAL A 34 9.88 -10.18 2.47
N ASN A 35 8.94 -9.91 3.38
CA ASN A 35 8.24 -10.96 4.11
C ASN A 35 7.29 -11.79 3.24
N ALA A 36 6.63 -11.18 2.25
CA ALA A 36 5.75 -11.89 1.32
C ALA A 36 6.51 -12.89 0.44
N VAL A 37 7.81 -12.67 0.23
CA VAL A 37 8.69 -13.57 -0.55
C VAL A 37 9.35 -14.64 0.34
N LYS A 38 9.49 -14.40 1.64
CA LYS A 38 10.13 -15.31 2.61
C LYS A 38 9.21 -16.51 2.91
N SER A 39 9.76 -17.73 2.98
CA SER A 39 8.97 -18.93 3.31
C SER A 39 8.57 -18.99 4.78
N SER A 40 7.41 -19.58 5.08
CA SER A 40 6.89 -19.74 6.45
C SER A 40 7.88 -20.47 7.38
N ALA A 41 8.80 -21.26 6.82
CA ALA A 41 9.83 -21.99 7.56
C ALA A 41 10.99 -21.11 8.06
N GLU A 42 11.26 -19.96 7.41
CA GLU A 42 12.34 -19.03 7.78
C GLU A 42 11.93 -18.02 8.87
N TYR A 43 10.64 -17.93 9.21
CA TYR A 43 10.13 -17.08 10.30
C TYR A 43 10.59 -17.55 11.69
N SER A 44 10.87 -18.84 11.86
CA SER A 44 11.21 -19.44 13.16
C SER A 44 12.69 -19.34 13.53
N VAL A 45 13.57 -18.98 12.58
CA VAL A 45 15.02 -19.05 12.76
C VAL A 45 15.59 -17.65 12.54
N GLY A 46 15.85 -16.95 13.65
CA GLY A 46 16.01 -15.50 13.71
C GLY A 46 17.09 -14.89 12.81
N ASN A 47 16.69 -13.94 11.98
CA ASN A 47 17.29 -12.60 11.90
C ASN A 47 16.43 -11.69 10.99
N PHE A 48 16.08 -10.51 11.50
CA PHE A 48 15.21 -9.52 10.85
C PHE A 48 15.85 -8.89 9.59
N TRP A 49 17.18 -8.83 9.54
CA TRP A 49 17.96 -8.19 8.47
C TRP A 49 18.60 -9.17 7.47
N ASP A 50 18.41 -10.48 7.64
CA ASP A 50 18.95 -11.47 6.71
C ASP A 50 18.12 -11.48 5.41
N LEU A 51 18.80 -11.27 4.28
CA LEU A 51 18.25 -11.51 2.94
C LEU A 51 17.75 -12.96 2.84
N PRO A 52 16.62 -13.21 2.15
CA PRO A 52 16.02 -14.54 2.08
C PRO A 52 17.04 -15.54 1.53
N LYS A 53 17.32 -16.62 2.28
CA LYS A 53 18.31 -17.64 1.87
C LYS A 53 17.71 -18.65 0.90
N SER A 54 16.38 -18.70 0.83
CA SER A 54 15.62 -19.57 -0.07
C SER A 54 14.57 -18.77 -0.86
N PHE A 55 14.62 -18.85 -2.19
CA PHE A 55 13.56 -18.37 -3.07
C PHE A 55 12.52 -19.48 -3.28
N SER A 56 11.85 -19.94 -2.22
CA SER A 56 10.72 -20.89 -2.31
C SER A 56 9.42 -20.20 -2.74
N VAL A 57 9.49 -19.27 -3.69
CA VAL A 57 8.34 -18.45 -4.14
C VAL A 57 7.24 -19.34 -4.73
N ALA A 58 7.62 -20.43 -5.41
CA ALA A 58 6.66 -21.37 -6.00
C ALA A 58 5.91 -22.21 -4.95
N GLU A 59 6.60 -22.72 -3.92
CA GLU A 59 5.98 -23.51 -2.83
C GLU A 59 5.09 -22.63 -1.95
N ASN A 60 5.53 -21.40 -1.67
CA ASN A 60 4.70 -20.40 -0.98
C ASN A 60 3.46 -20.04 -1.81
N TRP A 61 3.60 -19.87 -3.14
CA TRP A 61 2.47 -19.54 -3.99
C TRP A 61 1.38 -20.61 -3.97
N GLU A 62 1.77 -21.88 -4.03
CA GLU A 62 0.83 -23.01 -3.94
C GLU A 62 0.14 -23.07 -2.57
N TYR A 63 0.88 -22.85 -1.47
CA TYR A 63 0.29 -22.76 -0.13
C TYR A 63 -0.66 -21.55 0.03
N LEU A 64 -0.27 -20.37 -0.46
CA LEU A 64 -1.03 -19.11 -0.41
C LEU A 64 -2.34 -19.20 -1.22
N THR A 65 -2.30 -19.88 -2.37
CA THR A 65 -3.46 -20.03 -3.25
C THR A 65 -4.38 -21.17 -2.80
N GLN A 66 -3.84 -22.30 -2.33
CA GLN A 66 -4.66 -23.47 -1.93
C GLN A 66 -5.17 -23.39 -0.49
N GLN A 67 -4.37 -22.92 0.48
CA GLN A 67 -4.76 -22.92 1.89
C GLN A 67 -5.42 -21.62 2.35
N ILE A 68 -4.92 -20.46 1.92
CA ILE A 68 -5.35 -19.15 2.44
C ILE A 68 -6.44 -18.53 1.55
N GLN A 69 -6.73 -19.11 0.37
CA GLN A 69 -7.69 -18.59 -0.62
C GLN A 69 -7.49 -17.09 -0.90
N LEU A 70 -6.25 -16.58 -0.84
CA LEU A 70 -5.96 -15.15 -0.98
C LEU A 70 -6.52 -14.56 -2.28
N GLY A 71 -6.51 -15.35 -3.36
CA GLY A 71 -7.07 -14.96 -4.64
C GLY A 71 -8.56 -14.65 -4.57
N SER A 72 -9.36 -15.45 -3.86
CA SER A 72 -10.81 -15.22 -3.76
C SER A 72 -11.12 -13.99 -2.91
N GLY A 73 -10.44 -13.81 -1.77
CA GLY A 73 -10.59 -12.63 -0.91
C GLY A 73 -10.17 -11.32 -1.60
N PHE A 74 -9.09 -11.35 -2.37
CA PHE A 74 -8.62 -10.20 -3.15
C PHE A 74 -9.60 -9.81 -4.26
N ILE A 75 -10.06 -10.78 -5.06
CA ILE A 75 -11.04 -10.55 -6.12
C ILE A 75 -12.35 -10.03 -5.54
N ASN A 76 -12.82 -10.61 -4.44
CA ASN A 76 -14.03 -10.15 -3.75
C ASN A 76 -13.89 -8.69 -3.32
N SER A 77 -12.75 -8.30 -2.73
CA SER A 77 -12.49 -6.92 -2.30
C SER A 77 -12.52 -5.93 -3.47
N ILE A 78 -11.96 -6.30 -4.63
CA ILE A 78 -12.04 -5.50 -5.85
C ILE A 78 -13.49 -5.35 -6.31
N ILE A 79 -14.24 -6.47 -6.37
CA ILE A 79 -15.64 -6.46 -6.82
C ILE A 79 -16.48 -5.57 -5.89
N TYR A 80 -16.37 -5.74 -4.57
CA TYR A 80 -17.12 -4.93 -3.62
C TYR A 80 -16.73 -3.45 -3.68
N GLY A 81 -15.44 -3.14 -3.84
CA GLY A 81 -14.97 -1.77 -4.00
C GLY A 81 -15.54 -1.10 -5.25
N MET A 82 -15.46 -1.77 -6.40
CA MET A 82 -15.99 -1.24 -7.66
C MET A 82 -17.51 -1.08 -7.63
N LEU A 83 -18.24 -2.07 -7.12
CA LEU A 83 -19.70 -1.98 -6.99
C LEU A 83 -20.10 -0.85 -6.06
N GLY A 84 -19.41 -0.69 -4.93
CA GLY A 84 -19.64 0.41 -3.99
C GLY A 84 -19.45 1.78 -4.64
N GLU A 85 -18.37 1.97 -5.40
CA GLU A 85 -18.14 3.22 -6.12
C GLU A 85 -19.21 3.51 -7.18
N VAL A 86 -19.59 2.52 -7.99
CA VAL A 86 -20.63 2.67 -9.01
C VAL A 86 -21.96 3.06 -8.38
N LEU A 87 -22.37 2.36 -7.32
CA LEU A 87 -23.60 2.67 -6.58
C LEU A 87 -23.55 4.07 -5.95
N GLY A 88 -22.42 4.45 -5.36
CA GLY A 88 -22.21 5.77 -4.79
C GLY A 88 -22.29 6.89 -5.84
N LEU A 89 -21.73 6.66 -7.03
CA LEU A 89 -21.81 7.59 -8.16
C LEU A 89 -23.25 7.75 -8.67
N LEU A 90 -23.98 6.64 -8.81
CA LEU A 90 -25.39 6.65 -9.20
C LEU A 90 -26.25 7.39 -8.18
N TRP A 91 -26.05 7.12 -6.89
CA TRP A 91 -26.73 7.84 -5.80
C TRP A 91 -26.46 9.34 -5.84
N ARG A 92 -25.19 9.74 -5.99
CA ARG A 92 -24.79 11.14 -6.11
C ARG A 92 -25.39 11.81 -7.34
N ARG A 93 -25.63 11.06 -8.42
CA ARG A 93 -26.29 11.56 -9.64
C ARG A 93 -27.79 11.74 -9.43
N LEU A 94 -28.48 10.75 -8.87
CA LEU A 94 -29.90 10.80 -8.53
C LEU A 94 -30.22 11.97 -7.59
N ARG A 95 -29.43 12.14 -6.52
CA ARG A 95 -29.57 13.26 -5.58
C ARG A 95 -29.43 14.61 -6.26
N ARG A 96 -28.49 14.73 -7.21
CA ARG A 96 -28.28 15.98 -7.98
C ARG A 96 -29.44 16.31 -8.91
N MET A 97 -30.12 15.31 -9.48
CA MET A 97 -31.31 15.55 -10.30
C MET A 97 -32.49 16.00 -9.44
N ARG A 98 -32.65 15.43 -8.23
CA ARG A 98 -33.71 15.81 -7.29
C ARG A 98 -33.58 17.23 -6.73
N LEU A 99 -32.36 17.77 -6.58
CA LEU A 99 -32.11 19.13 -6.09
C LEU A 99 -32.23 20.22 -7.17
N ARG A 100 -32.47 19.84 -8.44
CA ARG A 100 -32.63 20.77 -9.57
C ARG A 100 -34.11 21.04 -9.92
N HIS A 101 -35.04 20.42 -9.21
CA HIS A 101 -36.48 20.68 -9.25
C HIS A 101 -36.92 21.26 -7.91
#